data_AF-A0A3T0T760-F1
#
_entry.id   AF-A0A3T0T760-F1
#
_cell.length_a   1.000
_cell.length_b   1.000
_cell.length_c   1.000
_cell.angle_alpha   90.00
_cell.angle_beta   90.00
_cell.angle_gamma   90.00
#
_symmetry.space_group_name_H-M   'P 1'
#
loop_
_entity.id
_entity.type
_entity.pdbx_description
1 polymer ?
#
loop_
_entity_poly.entity_id
_entity_poly.type
_entity_poly.pdbx_seq_one_letter_code
_entity_poly.pdbx_strand_id
1 'polypeptide(L)'
;MGLLALVASGDLVGLPLEERKFTADLSDCRKIYFDLDPRELRPRFRLVYRLLPNEDRATRVQAVAVGRRADLDAYARAARNLGRP
;
A
#
# COMPACT_ATOMS: atom_id res chain seq x y z
N MET A 1 -6.01 -16.62 5.99
CA MET A 1 -5.59 -16.09 4.68
C MET A 1 -4.79 -14.81 4.88
N GLY A 2 -3.71 -14.59 4.13
CA GLY A 2 -2.89 -13.37 4.21
C GLY A 2 -3.46 -12.21 3.38
N LEU A 3 -3.11 -10.96 3.71
CA LEU A 3 -3.67 -9.75 3.05
C LEU A 3 -3.52 -9.76 1.53
N LEU A 4 -2.35 -10.14 1.00
CA LEU A 4 -2.12 -10.17 -0.45
C LEU A 4 -2.95 -11.22 -1.16
N ALA A 5 -3.28 -12.33 -0.49
CA ALA A 5 -4.15 -13.35 -1.06
C ALA A 5 -5.58 -12.82 -1.22
N LEU A 6 -6.08 -12.07 -0.23
CA LEU A 6 -7.39 -11.41 -0.30
C LEU A 6 -7.43 -10.33 -1.38
N VAL A 7 -6.33 -9.62 -1.59
CA VAL A 7 -6.22 -8.68 -2.73
C VAL A 7 -6.23 -9.43 -4.06
N ALA A 8 -5.50 -10.54 -4.15
CA ALA A 8 -5.41 -11.33 -5.38
C ALA A 8 -6.73 -12.01 -5.75
N SER A 9 -7.55 -12.41 -4.77
CA SER A 9 -8.90 -12.95 -5.01
C SER A 9 -9.96 -11.88 -5.27
N GLY A 10 -9.66 -10.61 -4.99
CA GLY A 10 -10.62 -9.50 -5.09
C GLY A 10 -11.48 -9.29 -3.85
N ASP A 11 -11.30 -10.10 -2.80
CA ASP A 11 -12.06 -10.01 -1.53
C ASP A 11 -11.67 -8.78 -0.69
N LEU A 12 -10.49 -8.19 -0.96
CA LEU A 12 -10.02 -6.99 -0.28
C LEU A 12 -9.44 -5.99 -1.29
N VAL A 13 -10.00 -4.79 -1.31
CA VAL A 13 -9.52 -3.69 -2.15
C VAL A 13 -8.92 -2.60 -1.26
N GLY A 14 -7.73 -2.15 -1.62
CA GLY A 14 -7.01 -1.09 -0.92
C GLY A 14 -7.45 0.29 -1.40
N LEU A 15 -7.20 1.31 -0.58
CA LEU A 15 -7.45 2.70 -0.95
C LEU A 15 -6.38 3.18 -1.94
N PRO A 16 -6.76 3.89 -3.02
CA PRO A 16 -5.78 4.48 -3.93
C PRO A 16 -4.88 5.47 -3.17
N LEU A 17 -3.63 5.53 -3.62
CA LEU A 17 -2.73 6.60 -3.27
C LEU A 17 -2.83 7.70 -4.32
N GLU A 18 -2.58 8.92 -3.87
CA GLU A 18 -2.55 10.12 -4.71
C GLU A 18 -1.13 10.68 -4.66
N GLU A 19 -0.78 11.46 -5.67
CA GLU A 19 0.41 12.28 -5.62
C GLU A 19 0.30 13.28 -4.44
N ARG A 20 1.37 13.42 -3.67
CA ARG A 20 1.42 14.32 -2.51
C ARG A 20 2.74 15.05 -2.48
N LYS A 21 2.73 16.32 -2.08
CA LYS A 21 3.94 17.17 -1.97
C LYS A 21 5.10 16.58 -1.16
N PHE A 22 4.82 15.69 -0.21
CA PHE A 22 5.81 15.17 0.75
C PHE A 22 6.18 13.70 0.53
N THR A 23 5.68 13.08 -0.54
CA THR A 23 6.05 11.71 -0.94
C THR A 23 6.34 11.72 -2.43
N ALA A 24 7.13 10.75 -2.91
CA ALA A 24 7.18 10.49 -4.33
C ALA A 24 5.78 10.25 -4.92
N ASP A 25 5.65 10.36 -6.25
CA ASP A 25 4.44 9.92 -6.92
C ASP A 25 4.20 8.43 -6.63
N LEU A 26 3.06 8.12 -6.02
CA LEU A 26 2.60 6.77 -5.70
C LEU A 26 1.18 6.53 -6.27
N SER A 27 0.76 7.31 -7.27
CA SER A 27 -0.59 7.28 -7.84
C SER A 27 -1.00 5.94 -8.46
N ASP A 28 -0.03 5.13 -8.89
CA ASP A 28 -0.25 3.76 -9.38
C ASP A 28 -0.35 2.71 -8.25
N CYS A 29 -0.28 3.13 -6.99
CA CYS A 29 -0.29 2.25 -5.83
C CYS A 29 -1.58 2.38 -5.01
N ARG A 30 -1.84 1.35 -4.22
CA ARG A 30 -2.92 1.28 -3.22
C ARG A 30 -2.34 0.99 -1.84
N LYS A 31 -3.09 1.34 -0.79
CA LYS A 31 -2.76 1.04 0.60
C LYS A 31 -3.85 0.24 1.31
N ILE A 32 -3.41 -0.66 2.18
CA ILE A 32 -4.26 -1.36 3.14
C ILE A 32 -3.75 -1.04 4.54
N TYR A 33 -4.66 -0.67 5.43
CA TYR A 33 -4.39 -0.57 6.85
C TYR A 33 -4.45 -1.95 7.49
N PHE A 34 -3.53 -2.27 8.38
CA PHE A 34 -3.58 -3.50 9.16
C PHE A 34 -2.96 -3.27 10.55
N ASP A 35 -2.96 -4.33 11.37
CA ASP A 35 -2.58 -4.27 12.78
C ASP A 35 -3.54 -3.38 13.58
N LEU A 36 -4.81 -3.81 13.61
CA LEU A 36 -5.88 -3.19 14.39
C LEU A 36 -5.73 -3.62 15.86
N ASP A 37 -4.91 -2.89 16.61
CA ASP A 37 -4.82 -3.02 18.06
C ASP A 37 -6.03 -2.33 18.72
N PRO A 38 -6.86 -3.03 19.52
CA PRO A 38 -8.03 -2.42 20.18
C PRO A 38 -7.69 -1.25 21.11
N ARG A 39 -6.42 -1.13 21.52
CA ARG A 39 -5.93 -0.03 22.38
C ARG A 39 -5.54 1.21 21.59
N GLU A 40 -5.45 1.10 20.26
CA GLU A 40 -5.02 2.17 19.39
C GLU A 40 -6.20 2.71 18.59
N LEU A 41 -6.35 4.04 18.55
CA LEU A 41 -7.43 4.68 17.79
C LEU A 41 -7.27 4.52 16.27
N ARG A 42 -6.06 4.18 15.79
CA ARG A 42 -5.74 4.13 14.37
C ARG A 42 -4.79 2.97 14.06
N PRO A 43 -4.93 2.33 12.89
CA PRO A 43 -4.00 1.28 12.44
C PRO A 43 -2.55 1.78 12.40
N ARG A 44 -1.65 0.99 12.97
CA ARG A 44 -0.23 1.36 13.11
C ARG A 44 0.58 1.10 11.85
N PHE A 45 0.15 0.18 11.00
CA PHE A 45 0.89 -0.21 9.80
C PHE A 45 0.07 -0.07 8.53
N ARG A 46 0.80 0.04 7.42
CA ARG A 46 0.24 0.05 6.06
C ARG A 46 1.02 -0.89 5.18
N LEU A 47 0.29 -1.65 4.37
CA LEU A 47 0.80 -2.34 3.19
C LEU A 47 0.56 -1.43 1.98
N VAL A 48 1.61 -1.11 1.24
CA VAL A 48 1.53 -0.49 -0.08
C VAL A 48 1.72 -1.58 -1.13
N TYR A 49 0.83 -1.64 -2.11
CA TYR A 49 0.91 -2.58 -3.23
C TYR A 49 0.50 -1.87 -4.53
N ARG A 50 0.78 -2.49 -5.67
CA ARG A 50 0.24 -2.07 -6.96
C ARG A 50 -0.22 -3.26 -7.78
N LEU A 51 -1.12 -2.99 -8.72
CA LEU A 51 -1.62 -3.96 -9.68
C LEU A 51 -0.80 -3.89 -10.96
N LEU A 52 -0.38 -5.05 -11.46
CA LEU A 52 0.43 -5.15 -12.68
C LEU A 52 -0.34 -5.86 -13.80
N PRO A 53 -0.23 -5.39 -15.06
CA PRO A 53 0.54 -4.22 -15.49
C PRO A 53 -0.10 -2.86 -15.11
N ASN A 54 -1.40 -2.83 -14.82
CA ASN A 54 -2.15 -1.66 -14.37
C ASN A 54 -3.45 -2.11 -13.68
N GLU A 55 -4.29 -1.16 -13.24
CA GLU A 55 -5.55 -1.47 -12.55
C GLU A 55 -6.61 -2.14 -13.44
N ASP A 56 -6.71 -1.73 -14.71
CA ASP A 56 -7.76 -2.22 -15.62
C ASP A 56 -7.52 -3.66 -16.12
N ARG A 57 -6.25 -4.07 -16.19
CA ARG A 57 -5.83 -5.38 -16.72
C ARG A 57 -4.98 -6.16 -15.72
N ALA A 58 -5.24 -5.96 -14.44
CA ALA A 58 -4.46 -6.56 -13.36
C ALA A 58 -4.40 -8.09 -13.48
N THR A 59 -3.19 -8.64 -13.52
CA THR A 59 -2.91 -10.09 -13.48
C THR A 59 -2.11 -10.50 -12.27
N ARG A 60 -1.45 -9.54 -11.62
CA ARG A 60 -0.57 -9.75 -10.47
C ARG A 60 -0.70 -8.61 -9.48
N VAL A 61 -0.58 -8.96 -8.21
CA VAL A 61 -0.45 -8.02 -7.10
C VAL A 61 1.03 -7.96 -6.71
N GLN A 62 1.64 -6.79 -6.82
CA GLN A 62 3.00 -6.58 -6.32
C GLN A 62 2.92 -5.91 -4.95
N ALA A 63 3.38 -6.60 -3.91
CA ALA A 63 3.66 -5.96 -2.63
C ALA A 63 4.86 -5.03 -2.80
N VAL A 64 4.67 -3.74 -2.51
CA VAL A 64 5.70 -2.72 -2.71
C VAL A 64 6.45 -2.47 -1.40
N ALA A 65 5.71 -2.22 -0.32
CA ALA A 65 6.31 -1.96 0.99
C ALA A 65 5.33 -2.22 2.14
N VAL A 66 5.88 -2.54 3.30
CA VAL A 66 5.20 -2.47 4.59
C VAL A 66 5.95 -1.47 5.46
N GLY A 67 5.21 -0.60 6.14
CA GLY A 67 5.81 0.36 7.06
C GLY A 67 4.80 0.93 8.05
N ARG A 68 5.34 1.70 9.00
CA ARG A 68 4.53 2.36 10.02
C ARG A 68 3.70 3.49 9.44
N ARG A 69 2.65 3.85 10.19
CA ARG A 69 1.86 5.03 9.91
C ARG A 69 2.62 6.32 10.20
N ALA A 70 3.35 6.32 11.32
CA ALA A 70 4.17 7.43 11.77
C ALA A 70 5.20 7.80 10.69
N ASP A 71 5.49 9.09 10.60
CA ASP A 71 6.55 9.66 9.75
C ASP A 71 6.49 9.27 8.27
N LEU A 72 5.29 8.87 7.79
CA LEU A 72 5.07 8.44 6.42
C LEU A 72 5.96 7.25 5.98
N ASP A 73 6.47 6.46 6.93
CA ASP A 73 7.46 5.39 6.71
C ASP A 73 7.05 4.39 5.60
N ALA A 74 5.79 3.95 5.59
CA ALA A 74 5.28 3.06 4.55
C ALA A 74 5.44 3.64 3.12
N TYR A 75 5.24 4.94 2.96
CA TYR A 75 5.30 5.61 1.66
C TYR A 75 6.74 5.91 1.25
N ALA A 76 7.59 6.35 2.19
CA ALA A 76 9.01 6.56 1.93
C ALA A 76 9.71 5.26 1.49
N ARG A 77 9.38 4.13 2.14
CA ARG A 77 9.86 2.80 1.71
C ARG A 77 9.34 2.42 0.33
N ALA A 78 8.07 2.68 0.05
CA ALA A 78 7.48 2.37 -1.24
C ALA A 78 8.16 3.14 -2.38
N ALA A 79 8.36 4.45 -2.21
CA ALA A 79 9.09 5.29 -3.14
C ALA A 79 10.48 4.73 -3.43
N ARG A 80 11.25 4.44 -2.38
CA ARG A 80 12.59 3.85 -2.50
C ARG A 80 12.60 2.50 -3.22
N ASN A 81 11.67 1.60 -2.87
CA ASN A 81 11.58 0.28 -3.49
C ASN A 81 11.17 0.33 -4.97
N LEU A 82 10.47 1.39 -5.37
CA LEU A 82 10.08 1.66 -6.76
C LEU A 82 11.11 2.53 -7.50
N GLY A 83 12.19 2.97 -6.85
CA GLY A 83 13.20 3.84 -7.45
C GLY A 83 12.70 5.24 -7.79
N ARG A 84 11.76 5.78 -7.00
CA ARG A 84 11.16 7.10 -7.22
C ARG A 84 11.85 8.18 -6.37
N PRO A 85 12.00 9.40 -6.91
CA PRO A 85 12.67 10.51 -6.22
C PRO A 85 11.90 11.02 -5.00
#